data_AF-A0A956Y9K2-F1
#
_entry.id   AF-A0A956Y9K2-F1
#
_cell.length_a   1.000
_cell.length_b   1.000
_cell.length_c   1.000
_cell.angle_alpha   90.00
_cell.angle_beta   90.00
_cell.angle_gamma   90.00
#
_symmetry.space_group_name_H-M   'P 1'
#
loop_
_entity.id
_entity.type
_entity.pdbx_description
1 polymer ?
#
loop_
_entity_poly.entity_id
_entity_poly.type
_entity_poly.pdbx_seq_one_letter_code
_entity_poly.pdbx_strand_id
1 'polypeptide(L)'
;VSWMVPVLVLALPITDISLVVFTRLSEGRSPAQAGRDHTSHRLLTLKFSPRMTLAALYTFCFLYGMLGYLVAINPPDVAFRIGIFALVTLAIWLAFMVYIRERYQKRDSKQST
;
A
#
# COMPACT_ATOMS: atom_id res chain seq x y z
N VAL A 1 3.24 -5.78 -21.83
CA VAL A 1 3.70 -5.79 -20.42
C VAL A 1 4.14 -4.42 -19.91
N SER A 2 4.56 -3.49 -20.77
CA SER A 2 5.13 -2.19 -20.36
C SER A 2 4.22 -1.28 -19.53
N TRP A 3 2.89 -1.39 -19.66
CA TRP A 3 1.94 -0.64 -18.83
C TRP A 3 2.01 -1.00 -17.34
N MET A 4 2.57 -2.17 -16.99
CA MET A 4 2.69 -2.64 -15.61
C MET A 4 3.80 -1.89 -14.86
N VAL A 5 4.83 -1.43 -15.58
CA VAL A 5 6.00 -0.75 -15.01
C VAL A 5 5.61 0.50 -14.18
N PRO A 6 4.84 1.48 -14.70
CA PRO A 6 4.44 2.64 -13.90
C PRO A 6 3.58 2.24 -12.70
N VAL A 7 2.73 1.22 -12.82
CA VAL A 7 1.91 0.71 -11.70
C VAL A 7 2.79 0.16 -10.58
N LEU A 8 3.82 -0.62 -10.93
CA LEU A 8 4.75 -1.21 -9.97
C LEU A 8 5.64 -0.13 -9.33
N VAL A 9 6.19 0.79 -10.11
CA VAL A 9 7.02 1.88 -9.58
C VAL A 9 6.23 2.78 -8.62
N LEU A 10 4.95 3.00 -8.91
CA LEU A 10 4.02 3.79 -8.08
C LEU A 10 3.21 2.92 -7.10
N ALA A 11 3.64 1.68 -6.82
CA ALA A 11 2.90 0.77 -5.95
C ALA A 11 2.58 1.39 -4.58
N LEU A 12 3.55 2.05 -3.96
CA LEU A 12 3.34 2.69 -2.65
C LEU A 12 2.32 3.84 -2.71
N PRO A 13 2.47 4.89 -3.55
CA PRO A 13 1.49 5.97 -3.61
C PRO A 13 0.10 5.51 -4.08
N ILE A 14 0.01 4.57 -5.03
CA ILE A 14 -1.27 4.02 -5.48
C ILE A 14 -1.98 3.34 -4.32
N THR A 15 -1.27 2.51 -3.57
CA THR A 15 -1.89 1.78 -2.46
C THR A 15 -2.22 2.69 -1.27
N ASP A 16 -1.41 3.70 -0.97
CA ASP A 16 -1.68 4.69 0.09
C ASP A 16 -2.95 5.49 -0.20
N ILE A 17 -3.09 6.01 -1.43
CA ILE A 17 -4.28 6.75 -1.85
C ILE A 17 -5.50 5.82 -1.87
N SER A 18 -5.36 4.62 -2.45
CA SER A 18 -6.46 3.65 -2.53
C SER A 18 -6.97 3.28 -1.14
N LEU A 19 -6.06 3.08 -0.18
CA LEU A 19 -6.40 2.82 1.21
C LEU A 19 -7.17 4.02 1.79
N VAL A 20 -6.63 5.24 1.73
CA VAL A 20 -7.31 6.42 2.31
C VAL A 20 -8.69 6.66 1.68
N VAL A 21 -8.82 6.52 0.36
CA VAL A 21 -10.10 6.70 -0.35
C VAL A 21 -11.10 5.63 0.05
N PHE A 22 -10.74 4.34 -0.07
CA PHE A 22 -11.63 3.24 0.30
C PHE A 22 -12.09 3.35 1.75
N THR A 23 -11.15 3.70 2.63
CA THR A 23 -11.40 3.77 4.06
C THR A 23 -12.35 4.91 4.41
N ARG A 24 -12.18 6.10 3.84
CA ARG A 24 -13.08 7.24 4.06
C ARG A 24 -14.47 7.01 3.48
N LEU A 25 -14.56 6.45 2.27
CA LEU A 25 -15.85 6.08 1.66
C LEU A 25 -16.61 5.07 2.52
N SER A 26 -15.93 4.06 3.08
CA SER A 26 -16.54 3.08 4.00
C SER A 26 -17.03 3.68 5.33
N GLU A 27 -16.58 4.89 5.69
CA GLU A 27 -17.01 5.64 6.87
C GLU A 27 -18.01 6.76 6.52
N GLY A 28 -18.42 6.89 5.26
CA GLY A 28 -19.27 7.99 4.79
C GLY A 28 -18.59 9.37 4.86
N ARG A 29 -17.25 9.42 4.96
CA ARG A 29 -16.46 10.65 5.02
C ARG A 29 -15.97 11.03 3.63
N SER A 30 -15.85 12.34 3.37
CA SER A 30 -15.34 12.83 2.09
C SER A 30 -13.85 12.51 1.93
N PRO A 31 -13.41 11.96 0.78
CA PRO A 31 -11.99 11.77 0.48
C PRO A 31 -11.17 13.07 0.50
N ALA A 32 -11.78 14.21 0.17
CA ALA A 32 -11.13 15.52 0.07
C ALA A 32 -10.96 16.23 1.44
N GLN A 33 -11.43 15.62 2.53
CA GLN A 33 -11.30 16.19 3.87
C GLN A 33 -9.84 16.03 4.36
N ALA A 34 -9.21 17.10 4.84
CA ALA A 34 -7.85 17.01 5.38
C ALA A 34 -7.83 16.06 6.60
N GLY A 35 -6.98 15.03 6.59
CA GLY A 35 -6.86 14.08 7.70
C GLY A 35 -5.50 13.39 7.74
N ARG A 36 -5.08 12.97 8.93
CA ARG A 36 -3.73 12.43 9.24
C ARG A 36 -3.63 10.92 9.03
N ASP A 37 -4.46 10.34 8.15
CA ASP A 37 -4.73 8.89 8.09
C ASP A 37 -3.81 8.12 7.11
N HIS A 38 -2.64 8.67 6.80
CA HIS A 38 -1.73 8.09 5.79
C HIS A 38 -1.02 6.85 6.34
N THR A 39 -0.55 5.97 5.46
CA THR A 39 0.05 4.67 5.80
C THR A 39 1.17 4.79 6.83
N SER A 40 1.96 5.87 6.79
CA SER A 40 3.00 6.18 7.79
C SER A 40 2.45 6.32 9.20
N HIS A 41 1.31 7.00 9.38
CA HIS A 41 0.67 7.17 10.68
C HIS A 41 -0.02 5.88 11.14
N ARG A 42 -0.48 5.05 10.20
CA ARG A 42 -1.07 3.73 10.48
C ARG A 42 -0.01 2.73 10.98
N LEU A 43 1.17 2.72 10.39
CA LEU A 43 2.29 1.90 10.85
C LEU A 43 2.76 2.32 12.26
N LEU A 44 2.76 3.61 12.57
CA LEU A 44 3.02 4.11 13.94
C LEU A 44 1.99 3.60 14.96
N THR A 45 0.70 3.50 14.57
CA THR A 45 -0.34 2.92 15.46
C THR A 45 -0.18 1.41 15.72
N LEU A 46 0.66 0.71 14.95
CA LEU A 46 1.01 -0.70 15.16
C LEU A 46 2.23 -0.91 16.08
N LYS A 47 2.64 0.11 16.84
CA LYS A 47 3.82 0.13 17.73
C LYS A 47 5.18 0.08 17.00
N PHE A 48 5.23 0.35 15.70
CA PHE A 48 6.50 0.54 15.00
C PHE A 48 7.13 1.87 15.41
N SER A 49 8.45 1.89 15.57
CA SER A 49 9.17 3.16 15.71
C SER A 49 9.11 3.94 14.39
N PRO A 50 9.18 5.29 14.42
CA PRO A 50 9.18 6.11 13.20
C PRO A 50 10.27 5.71 12.20
N ARG A 51 11.46 5.34 12.72
CA ARG A 51 12.59 4.88 11.89
C ARG A 51 12.29 3.53 11.22
N MET A 52 11.67 2.60 11.94
CA MET A 52 11.32 1.29 11.40
C MET A 52 10.20 1.38 10.36
N THR A 53 9.23 2.27 10.58
CA THR A 53 8.17 2.59 9.60
C THR A 53 8.77 3.10 8.30
N LEU A 54 9.67 4.09 8.40
CA LEU A 54 10.32 4.68 7.23
C LEU A 54 11.19 3.64 6.48
N ALA A 55 11.95 2.83 7.22
CA ALA A 55 12.75 1.76 6.63
C ALA A 55 11.86 0.76 5.85
N ALA A 56 10.74 0.33 6.43
CA ALA A 56 9.80 -0.58 5.76
C ALA A 56 9.22 0.02 4.47
N LEU A 57 8.84 1.31 4.48
CA LEU A 57 8.33 2.00 3.31
C LEU A 57 9.39 2.11 2.21
N TYR A 58 10.64 2.44 2.56
CA TYR A 58 11.72 2.49 1.58
C TYR A 58 12.06 1.11 1.01
N THR A 59 12.08 0.06 1.84
CA THR A 59 12.28 -1.31 1.35
C THR A 59 11.15 -1.70 0.39
N PHE A 60 9.91 -1.36 0.70
CA PHE A 60 8.77 -1.62 -0.18
C PHE A 60 8.93 -0.92 -1.55
N CYS A 61 9.22 0.38 -1.55
CA CYS A 61 9.49 1.13 -2.78
C CYS A 61 10.64 0.53 -3.59
N PHE A 62 11.73 0.16 -2.93
CA PHE A 62 12.88 -0.45 -3.59
C PHE A 62 12.51 -1.79 -4.25
N LEU A 63 11.80 -2.67 -3.54
CA LEU A 63 11.39 -3.96 -4.07
C LEU A 63 10.46 -3.83 -5.28
N TYR A 64 9.46 -2.95 -5.21
CA TYR A 64 8.52 -2.74 -6.31
C TYR A 64 9.14 -2.00 -7.49
N GLY A 65 10.06 -1.05 -7.23
CA GLY A 65 10.89 -0.43 -8.26
C GLY A 65 11.77 -1.46 -8.97
N MET A 66 12.40 -2.39 -8.22
CA MET A 66 13.19 -3.47 -8.78
C MET A 66 12.34 -4.44 -9.62
N LEU A 67 11.14 -4.81 -9.14
CA LEU A 67 10.20 -5.63 -9.92
C LEU A 67 9.78 -4.93 -11.21
N GLY A 68 9.49 -3.63 -11.16
CA GLY A 68 9.21 -2.81 -12.35
C GLY A 68 10.38 -2.79 -13.34
N TYR A 69 11.61 -2.65 -12.85
CA TYR A 69 12.82 -2.74 -13.66
C TYR A 69 12.98 -4.12 -14.31
N LEU A 70 12.79 -5.21 -13.55
CA LEU A 70 12.86 -6.58 -14.08
C LEU A 70 11.80 -6.83 -15.16
N VAL A 71 10.59 -6.30 -15.01
CA VAL A 71 9.54 -6.36 -16.05
C VAL A 71 9.96 -5.60 -17.30
N ALA A 72 10.73 -4.51 -17.18
CA ALA A 72 11.16 -3.69 -18.31
C ALA A 72 12.30 -4.31 -19.13
N ILE A 73 13.22 -5.05 -18.49
CA ILE A 73 14.42 -5.59 -19.16
C ILE A 73 14.27 -7.03 -19.69
N ASN A 74 13.24 -7.77 -19.25
CA ASN A 74 13.07 -9.17 -19.62
C ASN A 74 12.16 -9.34 -20.84
N PRO A 75 12.27 -10.50 -21.54
CA PRO A 75 11.35 -10.87 -22.62
C PRO A 75 9.87 -10.87 -22.18
N PRO A 76 8.92 -10.65 -23.10
CA PRO A 76 7.50 -10.43 -22.76
C PRO A 76 6.85 -11.54 -21.92
N ASP A 77 7.21 -12.80 -22.15
CA ASP A 77 6.69 -13.97 -21.44
C ASP A 77 7.17 -14.01 -19.98
N VAL A 78 8.46 -13.76 -19.75
CA VAL A 78 9.05 -13.67 -18.40
C VAL A 78 8.52 -12.44 -17.67
N ALA A 79 8.51 -11.29 -18.35
CA ALA A 79 8.00 -10.03 -17.83
C ALA A 79 6.52 -10.14 -17.41
N PHE A 80 5.69 -10.87 -18.16
CA PHE A 80 4.30 -11.09 -17.79
C PHE A 80 4.16 -11.90 -16.49
N ARG A 81 4.94 -12.98 -16.32
CA ARG A 81 4.91 -13.79 -15.08
C ARG A 81 5.36 -13.00 -13.85
N ILE A 82 6.47 -12.25 -13.98
CA ILE A 82 6.97 -11.36 -12.92
C ILE A 82 5.92 -10.30 -12.58
N GLY A 83 5.37 -9.66 -13.60
CA GLY A 83 4.37 -8.61 -13.42
C GLY A 83 3.11 -9.11 -12.72
N ILE A 84 2.57 -10.26 -13.12
CA ILE A 84 1.38 -10.84 -12.47
C ILE A 84 1.69 -11.20 -11.02
N PHE A 85 2.82 -11.83 -10.75
CA PHE A 85 3.26 -12.12 -9.38
C PHE A 85 3.34 -10.86 -8.51
N ALA A 86 3.93 -9.79 -9.06
CA ALA A 86 4.04 -8.51 -8.37
C ALA A 86 2.66 -7.87 -8.11
N LEU A 87 1.73 -7.93 -9.05
CA LEU A 87 0.38 -7.40 -8.86
C LEU A 87 -0.44 -8.21 -7.84
N VAL A 88 -0.30 -9.54 -7.83
CA VAL A 88 -0.98 -10.40 -6.83
C VAL A 88 -0.48 -10.11 -5.43
N THR A 89 0.84 -10.01 -5.24
CA THR A 89 1.42 -9.68 -3.94
C THR A 89 1.04 -8.26 -3.49
N LEU A 90 0.91 -7.30 -4.43
CA LEU A 90 0.43 -5.95 -4.14
C LEU A 90 -1.03 -5.94 -3.67
N ALA A 91 -1.89 -6.72 -4.34
CA ALA A 91 -3.29 -6.86 -3.96
C ALA A 91 -3.46 -7.51 -2.58
N ILE A 92 -2.67 -8.55 -2.28
CA ILE A 92 -2.65 -9.19 -0.95
C ILE A 92 -2.21 -8.18 0.13
N TRP A 93 -1.16 -7.42 -0.14
CA TRP A 93 -0.67 -6.38 0.77
C TRP A 93 -1.75 -5.32 1.04
N LEU A 94 -2.46 -4.87 0.00
CA LEU A 94 -3.55 -3.90 0.14
C LEU A 94 -4.70 -4.46 0.98
N ALA A 95 -5.11 -5.70 0.73
CA ALA A 95 -6.14 -6.38 1.50
C ALA A 95 -5.74 -6.53 2.98
N PHE A 96 -4.49 -6.89 3.24
CA PHE A 96 -3.94 -6.97 4.59
C PHE A 96 -3.97 -5.61 5.32
N MET A 97 -3.62 -4.52 4.63
CA MET A 97 -3.70 -3.17 5.21
C MET A 97 -5.13 -2.73 5.52
N VAL A 98 -6.09 -3.09 4.66
CA VAL A 98 -7.53 -2.87 4.92
C VAL A 98 -7.98 -3.66 6.16
N TYR A 99 -7.61 -4.94 6.25
CA TYR A 99 -7.94 -5.81 7.39
C TYR A 99 -7.39 -5.28 8.71
N ILE A 100 -6.10 -4.88 8.75
CA ILE A 100 -5.48 -4.30 9.94
C ILE A 100 -6.27 -3.10 10.44
N ARG A 101 -6.68 -2.20 9.54
CA ARG A 101 -7.45 -1.02 9.93
C ARG A 101 -8.74 -1.42 10.63
N GLU A 102 -9.53 -2.31 10.04
CA GLU A 102 -10.82 -2.70 10.60
C GLU A 102 -10.67 -3.30 12.00
N ARG A 103 -9.62 -4.09 12.21
CA ARG A 103 -9.39 -4.79 13.47
C ARG A 103 -8.78 -3.91 14.57
N TYR A 104 -7.84 -3.02 14.21
CA TYR A 104 -7.09 -2.24 15.19
C TYR A 104 -7.64 -0.81 15.34
N GLN A 105 -7.88 -0.08 14.24
CA GLN A 105 -8.21 1.35 14.32
C GLN A 105 -9.69 1.62 14.65
N LYS A 106 -10.63 0.88 14.05
CA LYS A 106 -12.05 1.01 14.40
C LYS A 106 -12.32 0.59 15.85
N ARG A 107 -11.57 -0.41 16.35
CA ARG A 107 -11.75 -0.94 17.71
C ARG A 107 -11.28 0.05 18.77
N ASP A 108 -10.12 0.68 18.56
CA ASP A 108 -9.58 1.71 19.46
C ASP A 108 -10.53 2.93 19.56
N SER A 109 -11.09 3.37 18.43
CA SER A 109 -12.03 4.50 18.40
C SER A 109 -13.34 4.27 19.16
N LYS A 110 -13.79 3.02 19.28
CA LYS A 110 -15.00 2.64 20.03
C LYS A 110 -14.75 2.49 21.53
N GLN A 111 -13.50 2.40 21.95
CA GLN A 111 -13.13 2.14 23.34
C GLN A 111 -12.80 3.44 24.10
N SER A 112 -12.67 4.56 23.39
CA SER A 112 -12.46 5.92 23.93
C SER A 112 -13.73 6.78 24.01
N THR A 113 -14.90 6.22 23.71
CA THR A 113 -16.23 6.85 23.78
C THR A 113 -17.11 6.08 24.73
#